data_AF-A0A934D3J6-F1
#
_entry.id   AF-A0A934D3J6-F1
#
_cell.length_a   1.000
_cell.length_b   1.000
_cell.length_c   1.000
_cell.angle_alpha   90.00
_cell.angle_beta   90.00
_cell.angle_gamma   90.00
#
_symmetry.space_group_name_H-M   'P 1'
#
loop_
_entity.id
_entity.type
_entity.pdbx_description
1 polymer ?
#
loop_
_entity_poly.entity_id
_entity_poly.type
_entity_poly.pdbx_seq_one_letter_code
_entity_poly.pdbx_strand_id
1 'polypeptide(L)'
;MTYDSQGQSFSESNLDSPEYRERLLRKLNCLIAVLEVATAKVRRTIDAPGADVDRLNKIRRNLQDTLDVCLRAKSALEKRGKLPEGIAGELSQVVNPEALKPSELERAEAQRGAVKAKREFSRDEAEKFGRMGPIEKGALQACDIDELSRLLQS
;
A
#
# COMPACT_ATOMS: atom_id res chain seq x y z
N MET A 1 17.46 -19.87 11.57
CA MET A 1 18.13 -18.57 11.40
C MET A 1 18.47 -18.39 9.92
N THR A 2 17.77 -17.51 9.22
CA THR A 2 18.03 -17.19 7.80
C THR A 2 18.88 -15.92 7.73
N TYR A 3 20.11 -16.04 7.25
CA TYR A 3 21.06 -14.93 7.11
C TYR A 3 20.88 -14.28 5.73
N ASP A 4 20.98 -12.94 5.65
CA ASP A 4 21.13 -12.22 4.37
C ASP A 4 22.50 -12.60 3.74
N SER A 5 22.66 -12.37 2.44
CA SER A 5 23.92 -12.38 1.69
C SER A 5 25.05 -11.54 2.29
N GLN A 6 24.79 -10.75 3.36
CA GLN A 6 25.79 -10.01 4.13
C GLN A 6 25.99 -10.53 5.58
N GLY A 7 25.45 -11.70 5.93
CA GLY A 7 25.66 -12.32 7.25
C GLY A 7 24.91 -11.67 8.42
N GLN A 8 24.04 -10.68 8.16
CA GLN A 8 23.15 -10.12 9.17
C GLN A 8 21.90 -11.00 9.35
N SER A 9 21.50 -11.17 10.60
CA SER A 9 20.25 -11.85 10.96
C SER A 9 19.06 -10.99 10.51
N PHE A 10 18.10 -11.58 9.82
CA PHE A 10 16.85 -10.89 9.49
C PHE A 10 16.09 -10.53 10.77
N SER A 11 15.80 -9.24 10.97
CA SER A 11 14.84 -8.74 11.95
C SER A 11 13.82 -7.84 11.25
N GLU A 12 12.55 -7.88 11.67
CA GLU A 12 11.49 -7.04 11.06
C GLU A 12 11.82 -5.54 11.13
N SER A 13 12.55 -5.11 12.17
CA SER A 13 13.06 -3.75 12.33
C SER A 13 14.04 -3.30 11.24
N ASN A 14 14.65 -4.21 10.47
CA ASN A 14 15.51 -3.83 9.34
C ASN A 14 14.68 -3.26 8.17
N LEU A 15 13.37 -3.55 8.11
CA LEU A 15 12.47 -3.05 7.08
C LEU A 15 12.14 -1.56 7.26
N ASP A 16 12.45 -0.99 8.43
CA ASP A 16 12.31 0.45 8.72
C ASP A 16 13.46 1.28 8.11
N SER A 17 14.59 0.64 7.75
CA SER A 17 15.66 1.32 7.00
C SER A 17 15.23 1.52 5.54
N PRO A 18 15.19 2.76 5.03
CA PRO A 18 14.84 3.03 3.64
C PRO A 18 15.83 2.40 2.66
N GLU A 19 17.13 2.36 2.99
CA GLU A 19 18.18 1.79 2.16
C GLU A 19 18.04 0.26 2.05
N TYR A 20 17.74 -0.42 3.16
CA TYR A 20 17.52 -1.87 3.17
C TYR A 20 16.29 -2.23 2.32
N ARG A 21 15.21 -1.47 2.48
CA ARG A 21 13.96 -1.65 1.72
C ARG A 21 14.17 -1.43 0.23
N GLU A 22 14.89 -0.40 -0.17
CA GLU A 22 15.19 -0.12 -1.57
C GLU A 22 16.05 -1.24 -2.19
N ARG A 23 17.05 -1.74 -1.46
CA ARG A 23 17.87 -2.88 -1.89
C ARG A 23 17.03 -4.14 -2.07
N LEU A 24 16.10 -4.40 -1.15
CA LEU A 24 15.19 -5.55 -1.24
C LEU A 24 14.21 -5.40 -2.40
N LEU A 25 13.66 -4.21 -2.64
CA LEU A 25 12.85 -3.90 -3.81
C LEU A 25 13.61 -4.14 -5.12
N ARG A 26 14.89 -3.74 -5.20
CA ARG A 26 15.73 -4.02 -6.37
C ARG A 26 15.91 -5.53 -6.61
N LYS A 27 16.24 -6.28 -5.56
CA LYS A 27 16.35 -7.75 -5.61
C LYS A 27 15.04 -8.37 -6.11
N LEU A 28 13.91 -7.90 -5.58
CA LEU A 28 12.59 -8.41 -5.87
C LEU A 28 12.12 -8.07 -7.30
N ASN A 29 12.38 -6.85 -7.79
CA ASN A 29 12.10 -6.46 -9.17
C ASN A 29 12.92 -7.30 -10.18
N CYS A 30 14.19 -7.59 -9.88
CA CYS A 30 15.01 -8.47 -10.71
C CYS A 30 14.44 -9.89 -10.76
N LEU A 31 14.03 -10.43 -9.61
CA LEU A 31 13.41 -11.76 -9.55
C LEU A 31 12.10 -11.84 -10.34
N ILE A 32 11.23 -10.82 -10.22
CA ILE A 32 10.00 -10.72 -11.01
C ILE A 32 10.30 -10.78 -12.51
N ALA A 33 11.25 -9.95 -12.99
CA ALA A 33 11.60 -9.93 -14.40
C ALA A 33 12.08 -11.29 -14.91
N VAL A 34 12.89 -12.00 -14.12
CA VAL A 34 13.35 -13.36 -14.47
C VAL A 34 12.18 -14.35 -14.53
N LEU A 35 11.25 -14.29 -13.57
CA LEU A 35 10.08 -15.17 -13.53
C LEU A 35 9.12 -14.92 -14.71
N GLU A 36 8.93 -13.66 -15.11
CA GLU A 36 8.12 -13.29 -16.29
C GLU A 36 8.72 -13.86 -17.57
N VAL A 37 10.03 -13.69 -17.76
CA VAL A 37 10.76 -14.23 -18.92
C VAL A 37 10.71 -15.76 -18.93
N ALA A 38 10.92 -16.41 -17.78
CA ALA A 38 10.82 -17.86 -17.66
C ALA A 38 9.41 -18.37 -17.99
N THR A 39 8.36 -17.68 -17.50
CA THR A 39 6.96 -18.01 -17.78
C THR A 39 6.65 -17.88 -19.27
N ALA A 40 7.11 -16.80 -19.92
CA ALA A 40 6.96 -16.62 -21.36
C ALA A 40 7.69 -17.70 -22.16
N LYS A 41 8.89 -18.10 -21.72
CA LYS A 41 9.66 -19.17 -22.36
C LYS A 41 8.93 -20.52 -22.26
N VAL A 42 8.43 -20.87 -21.08
CA VAL A 42 7.66 -22.12 -20.88
C VAL A 42 6.40 -22.14 -21.73
N ARG A 43 5.67 -21.03 -21.83
CA ARG A 43 4.50 -20.91 -22.74
C ARG A 43 4.88 -21.25 -24.18
N ARG A 44 5.95 -20.66 -24.71
CA ARG A 44 6.44 -20.95 -26.07
C ARG A 44 6.89 -22.41 -26.24
N THR A 45 7.47 -23.02 -25.20
CA THR A 45 7.91 -24.42 -25.24
C THR A 45 6.74 -25.40 -25.23
N ILE A 46 5.61 -25.06 -24.62
CA ILE A 46 4.38 -25.88 -24.64
C ILE A 46 3.85 -26.02 -26.07
N ASP A 47 3.95 -24.95 -26.87
CA ASP A 47 3.47 -24.94 -28.26
C ASP A 47 4.42 -25.68 -29.24
N ALA A 48 5.59 -26.13 -28.77
CA ALA A 48 6.57 -26.82 -29.61
C ALA A 48 6.22 -28.31 -29.81
N PRO A 49 6.44 -28.86 -31.01
CA PRO A 49 6.19 -30.28 -31.29
C PRO A 49 7.10 -31.18 -30.43
N GLY A 50 6.52 -32.22 -29.83
CA GLY A 50 7.25 -33.16 -28.96
C GLY A 50 7.51 -32.65 -27.54
N ALA A 51 6.90 -31.53 -27.14
CA ALA A 51 7.01 -31.02 -25.78
C ALA A 51 6.30 -31.91 -24.75
N ASP A 52 6.93 -32.09 -23.58
CA ASP A 52 6.29 -32.68 -22.40
C ASP A 52 5.34 -31.65 -21.75
N VAL A 53 4.13 -31.58 -22.30
CA VAL A 53 3.11 -30.59 -21.94
C VAL A 53 2.71 -30.68 -20.46
N ASP A 54 2.63 -31.88 -19.90
CA ASP A 54 2.23 -32.07 -18.49
C ASP A 54 3.28 -31.53 -17.53
N ARG A 55 4.55 -31.85 -17.77
CA ARG A 55 5.65 -31.31 -16.97
C ARG A 55 5.74 -29.79 -17.12
N LEU A 56 5.62 -29.28 -18.35
CA LEU A 56 5.69 -27.84 -18.61
C LEU A 56 4.52 -27.08 -17.96
N ASN A 57 3.31 -27.65 -17.94
CA ASN A 57 2.16 -27.07 -17.24
C ASN A 57 2.34 -27.02 -15.72
N LYS A 58 3.01 -28.02 -15.13
CA LYS A 58 3.38 -27.99 -13.70
C LYS A 58 4.42 -26.91 -13.43
N ILE A 59 5.46 -26.82 -14.26
CA ILE A 59 6.50 -25.78 -14.16
C ILE A 59 5.86 -24.39 -14.28
N ARG A 60 4.99 -24.19 -15.27
CA ARG A 60 4.27 -22.92 -15.48
C ARG A 60 3.48 -22.49 -14.25
N ARG A 61 2.76 -23.42 -13.62
CA ARG A 61 2.00 -23.14 -12.39
C ARG A 61 2.92 -22.69 -11.25
N ASN A 62 3.99 -23.45 -10.98
CA ASN A 62 4.94 -23.09 -9.92
C ASN A 62 5.59 -21.71 -10.15
N LEU A 63 5.93 -21.39 -11.42
CA LEU A 63 6.47 -20.07 -11.77
C LEU A 63 5.43 -18.96 -11.53
N GLN A 64 4.17 -19.19 -11.90
CA GLN A 64 3.08 -18.24 -11.67
C GLN A 64 2.81 -18.04 -10.17
N ASP A 65 2.73 -19.11 -9.40
CA ASP A 65 2.49 -19.05 -7.95
C ASP A 65 3.63 -18.28 -7.25
N THR A 66 4.88 -18.51 -7.67
CA THR A 66 6.04 -17.79 -7.15
C THR A 66 6.00 -16.30 -7.54
N LEU A 67 5.64 -16.00 -8.79
CA LEU A 67 5.48 -14.63 -9.28
C LEU A 67 4.42 -13.87 -8.47
N ASP A 68 3.28 -14.50 -8.20
CA ASP A 68 2.19 -13.91 -7.41
C ASP A 68 2.62 -13.64 -5.96
N VAL A 69 3.45 -14.50 -5.37
CA VAL A 69 4.07 -14.24 -4.06
C VAL A 69 5.02 -13.04 -4.13
N CYS A 70 5.88 -12.97 -5.14
CA CYS A 70 6.80 -11.83 -5.31
C CYS A 70 6.05 -10.50 -5.51
N LEU A 71 4.99 -10.48 -6.32
CA LEU A 71 4.17 -9.27 -6.53
C LEU A 71 3.49 -8.81 -5.24
N ARG A 72 2.95 -9.74 -4.44
CA ARG A 72 2.39 -9.41 -3.12
C ARG A 72 3.44 -8.86 -2.17
N ALA A 73 4.62 -9.48 -2.13
CA ALA A 73 5.74 -9.01 -1.32
C ALA A 73 6.21 -7.60 -1.75
N LYS A 74 6.24 -7.32 -3.07
CA LYS A 74 6.50 -5.98 -3.60
C LYS A 74 5.52 -4.95 -3.04
N SER A 75 4.22 -5.25 -3.18
CA SER A 75 3.16 -4.34 -2.72
C SER A 75 3.24 -4.08 -1.22
N ALA A 76 3.49 -5.12 -0.41
CA ALA A 76 3.66 -4.98 1.02
C ALA A 76 4.87 -4.10 1.39
N LEU A 77 5.99 -4.26 0.67
CA LEU A 77 7.22 -3.51 0.90
C LEU A 77 7.12 -2.04 0.44
N GLU A 78 6.38 -1.77 -0.63
CA GLU A 78 6.09 -0.41 -1.11
C GLU A 78 5.16 0.32 -0.14
N LYS A 79 4.07 -0.31 0.30
CA LYS A 79 3.11 0.24 1.27
C LYS A 79 3.77 0.62 2.59
N ARG A 80 4.74 -0.17 3.05
CA ARG A 80 5.43 0.06 4.33
C ARG A 80 6.36 1.28 4.37
N GLY A 81 6.84 1.79 3.22
CA GLY A 81 7.85 2.86 3.28
C GLY A 81 7.57 4.08 2.42
N LYS A 82 6.31 4.43 2.22
CA LYS A 82 5.95 5.79 1.83
C LYS A 82 4.74 6.24 2.64
N LEU A 83 4.98 6.87 3.79
CA LEU A 83 4.17 8.04 4.12
C LEU A 83 4.72 9.18 3.25
N PRO A 84 3.86 9.91 2.51
CA PRO A 84 4.30 11.08 1.76
C PRO A 84 4.99 12.07 2.71
N GLU A 85 6.08 12.69 2.24
CA GLU A 85 6.77 13.75 3.00
C GLU A 85 5.76 14.82 3.42
N GLY A 86 5.62 15.05 4.73
CA GLY A 86 4.64 15.96 5.33
C GLY A 86 3.49 15.27 6.08
N ILE A 87 3.04 14.08 5.65
CA ILE A 87 1.80 13.47 6.18
C ILE A 87 2.04 12.74 7.52
N ALA A 88 3.25 12.21 7.75
CA ALA A 88 3.57 11.54 9.01
C ALA A 88 3.50 12.50 10.22
N GLY A 89 3.87 13.77 10.02
CA GLY A 89 3.72 14.81 11.04
C GLY A 89 2.26 15.19 11.27
N GLU A 90 1.49 15.36 10.19
CA GLU A 90 0.06 15.71 10.25
C GLU A 90 -0.79 14.59 10.90
N LEU A 91 -0.51 13.32 10.61
CA LEU A 91 -1.22 12.19 11.21
C LEU A 91 -0.88 12.03 12.70
N SER A 92 0.37 12.26 13.10
CA SER A 92 0.77 12.24 14.51
C SER A 92 0.00 13.30 15.33
N GLN A 93 -0.23 14.48 14.73
CA GLN A 93 -1.03 15.55 15.35
C GLN A 93 -2.53 15.23 15.45
N VAL A 94 -3.07 14.41 14.54
CA VAL A 94 -4.49 14.01 14.54
C VAL A 94 -4.76 12.85 15.51
N VAL A 95 -3.81 11.93 15.67
CA VAL A 95 -3.98 10.71 16.47
C VAL A 95 -3.74 10.95 17.97
N ASN A 96 -3.02 12.01 18.37
CA ASN A 96 -2.75 12.29 19.78
C ASN A 96 -2.85 13.79 20.15
N PRO A 97 -4.07 14.32 20.39
CA PRO A 97 -4.28 15.74 20.69
C PRO A 97 -3.68 16.20 22.03
N GLU A 98 -3.36 15.29 22.95
CA GLU A 98 -2.78 15.61 24.26
C GLU A 98 -1.26 15.86 24.22
N ALA A 99 -0.59 15.50 23.12
CA ALA A 99 0.85 15.72 22.95
C ALA A 99 1.21 17.12 22.41
N LEU A 100 0.22 17.94 22.07
CA LEU A 100 0.41 19.28 21.50
C LEU A 100 0.64 20.32 22.60
N LYS A 101 1.68 21.14 22.44
CA LYS A 101 1.86 22.31 23.31
C LYS A 101 0.75 23.33 23.04
N PRO A 102 0.30 24.12 24.03
CA PRO A 102 -0.80 25.08 23.85
C PRO A 102 -0.61 26.05 22.67
N SER A 103 0.64 26.46 22.40
CA SER A 103 1.00 27.34 21.28
C SER A 103 0.92 26.68 19.89
N GLU A 104 0.92 25.34 19.83
CA GLU A 104 0.76 24.57 18.60
C GLU A 104 -0.72 24.30 18.32
N LEU A 105 -1.55 24.21 19.36
CA LEU A 105 -3.00 24.09 19.26
C LEU A 105 -3.62 25.34 18.62
N GLU A 106 -3.22 26.55 19.08
CA GLU A 106 -3.69 27.81 18.50
C GLU A 106 -3.29 27.97 17.03
N ARG A 107 -2.10 27.47 16.64
CA ARG A 107 -1.65 27.46 15.24
C ARG A 107 -2.44 26.47 14.39
N ALA A 108 -2.76 25.29 14.93
CA ALA A 108 -3.57 24.29 14.24
C ALA A 108 -5.03 24.77 14.04
N GLU A 109 -5.60 25.47 15.02
CA GLU A 109 -6.92 26.08 14.90
C GLU A 109 -6.95 27.23 13.87
N ALA A 110 -5.92 28.08 13.86
CA ALA A 110 -5.76 29.11 12.84
C ALA A 110 -5.58 28.52 11.43
N GLN A 111 -4.85 27.39 11.30
CA GLN A 111 -4.69 26.68 10.03
C GLN A 111 -5.95 25.94 9.59
N ARG A 112 -6.76 25.39 10.50
CA ARG A 112 -8.07 24.78 10.16
C ARG A 112 -9.03 25.79 9.54
N GLY A 113 -8.94 27.07 9.94
CA GLY A 113 -9.67 28.16 9.26
C GLY A 113 -9.23 28.41 7.81
N ALA A 114 -7.99 28.05 7.47
CA ALA A 114 -7.37 28.27 6.16
C ALA A 114 -7.41 27.05 5.21
N VAL A 115 -7.79 25.85 5.66
CA VAL A 115 -8.01 24.66 4.79
C VAL A 115 -9.37 24.71 4.08
N LYS A 116 -9.95 25.90 3.90
CA LYS A 116 -10.93 26.15 2.83
C LYS A 116 -10.14 26.47 1.55
N ALA A 117 -10.27 25.60 0.56
CA ALA A 117 -9.77 25.76 -0.82
C ALA A 117 -8.36 25.21 -1.12
N LYS A 118 -8.21 23.88 -1.04
CA LYS A 118 -7.47 23.13 -2.07
C LYS A 118 -7.92 21.67 -2.09
N ARG A 119 -9.16 21.46 -2.53
CA ARG A 119 -9.63 20.14 -2.97
C ARG A 119 -10.11 20.31 -4.40
N GLU A 120 -9.53 19.53 -5.31
CA GLU A 120 -9.91 19.45 -6.72
C GLU A 120 -11.25 18.71 -6.83
N PHE A 121 -12.32 19.33 -6.34
CA PHE A 121 -13.67 18.85 -6.59
C PHE A 121 -14.16 19.42 -7.92
N SER A 122 -14.92 18.61 -8.67
CA SER A 122 -15.75 19.15 -9.74
C SER A 122 -16.73 20.19 -9.16
N ARG A 123 -17.14 21.16 -9.98
CA ARG A 123 -18.09 22.21 -9.57
C ARG A 123 -19.39 21.61 -8.99
N ASP A 124 -19.83 20.50 -9.58
CA ASP A 124 -21.02 19.77 -9.16
C ASP A 124 -20.83 19.07 -7.80
N GLU A 125 -19.63 18.54 -7.55
CA GLU A 125 -19.28 17.93 -6.27
C GLU A 125 -19.22 19.00 -5.18
N ALA A 126 -18.61 20.15 -5.46
CA ALA A 126 -18.53 21.27 -4.51
C ALA A 126 -19.92 21.76 -4.09
N GLU A 127 -20.87 21.85 -5.02
CA GLU A 127 -22.25 22.22 -4.72
C GLU A 127 -22.96 21.15 -3.88
N LYS A 128 -22.78 19.86 -4.25
CA LYS A 128 -23.36 18.75 -3.51
C LYS A 128 -22.86 18.71 -2.07
N PHE A 129 -21.54 18.81 -1.85
CA PHE A 129 -20.96 18.84 -0.51
C PHE A 129 -21.36 20.10 0.27
N GLY A 130 -21.52 21.24 -0.41
CA GLY A 130 -22.04 22.46 0.20
C GLY A 130 -23.44 22.28 0.80
N ARG A 131 -24.31 21.50 0.13
CA ARG A 131 -25.68 21.21 0.61
C ARG A 131 -25.72 20.21 1.77
N MET A 132 -24.72 19.35 1.91
CA MET A 132 -24.72 18.29 2.93
C MET A 132 -24.33 18.80 4.33
N GLY A 133 -23.65 19.94 4.43
CA GLY A 133 -23.21 20.50 5.71
C GLY A 133 -22.11 19.69 6.39
N PRO A 134 -21.64 20.12 7.59
CA PRO A 134 -20.63 19.41 8.35
C PRO A 134 -21.16 18.08 8.90
N ILE A 135 -20.31 17.06 8.97
CA ILE A 135 -20.65 15.78 9.62
C ILE A 135 -20.69 15.99 11.13
N GLU A 136 -21.86 15.84 11.71
CA GLU A 136 -22.06 15.96 13.16
C GLU A 136 -21.64 14.70 13.90
N LYS A 137 -21.21 14.86 15.16
CA LYS A 137 -20.76 13.74 16.01
C LYS A 137 -21.85 12.67 16.20
N GLY A 138 -23.11 13.07 16.27
CA GLY A 138 -24.25 12.15 16.37
C GLY A 138 -24.45 11.29 15.11
N ALA A 139 -24.15 11.83 13.93
CA ALA A 139 -24.24 11.08 12.67
C ALA A 139 -23.22 9.95 12.58
N LEU A 140 -22.03 10.15 13.17
CA LEU A 140 -21.00 9.11 13.25
C LEU A 140 -21.41 7.97 14.19
N GLN A 141 -22.06 8.31 15.30
CA GLN A 141 -22.51 7.31 16.29
C GLN A 141 -23.73 6.52 15.82
N ALA A 142 -24.58 7.14 15.01
CA ALA A 142 -25.76 6.49 14.42
C ALA A 142 -25.43 5.62 13.19
N CYS A 143 -24.18 5.64 12.71
CA CYS A 143 -23.76 4.86 11.55
C CYS A 143 -23.56 3.39 11.95
N ASP A 144 -24.34 2.48 11.36
CA ASP A 144 -24.14 1.04 11.51
C ASP A 144 -22.97 0.58 10.63
N ILE A 145 -21.82 0.39 11.29
CA ILE A 145 -20.58 0.01 10.62
C ILE A 145 -20.64 -1.44 10.10
N ASP A 146 -21.42 -2.31 10.74
CA ASP A 146 -21.54 -3.71 10.35
C ASP A 146 -22.37 -3.85 9.07
N GLU A 147 -23.46 -3.09 8.95
CA GLU A 147 -24.25 -3.00 7.71
C GLU A 147 -23.41 -2.42 6.56
N LEU A 148 -22.68 -1.34 6.83
CA LEU A 148 -21.80 -0.71 5.84
C LEU A 148 -20.71 -1.68 5.35
N SER A 149 -20.14 -2.46 6.26
CA SER A 149 -19.11 -3.46 5.93
C SER A 149 -19.64 -4.52 4.96
N ARG A 150 -20.89 -4.98 5.16
CA ARG A 150 -21.51 -5.98 4.28
C ARG A 150 -21.77 -5.44 2.87
N LEU A 151 -22.23 -4.19 2.75
CA LEU A 151 -22.50 -3.55 1.46
C LEU A 151 -21.23 -3.30 0.62
N LEU A 152 -20.07 -3.13 1.27
CA LEU A 152 -18.80 -2.90 0.56
C LEU A 152 -18.11 -4.20 0.11
N GLN A 153 -18.57 -5.36 0.58
CA GLN A 153 -18.03 -6.66 0.22
C GLN A 153 -18.81 -7.37 -0.92
N SER A 154 -19.95 -6.81 -1.33
CA SER A 154 -20.73 -7.24 -2.51
C SER A 154 -20.32 -6.50 -3.77
#